data_AF-A0A662JWL8-F1
#
_entry.id   AF-A0A662JWL8-F1
#
_cell.length_a   1.000
_cell.length_b   1.000
_cell.length_c   1.000
_cell.angle_alpha   90.00
_cell.angle_beta   90.00
_cell.angle_gamma   90.00
#
_symmetry.space_group_name_H-M   'P 1'
#
loop_
_entity.id
_entity.type
_entity.pdbx_description
1 polymer ?
#
loop_
_entity_poly.entity_id
_entity_poly.type
_entity_poly.pdbx_seq_one_letter_code
_entity_poly.pdbx_strand_id
1 'polypeptide(L)'
;MSIDDVTVTKLIFKRFTERFNSNVEVDVAIAGAGPSGLVAAKYLADAGKKVALFERKLSTGGGIWGGGMTFPVIVIQEESKGILEDAGVKVVDEGEGYFSADSIEMSVKLCASAVDAGVTIFNAMSVEDVLMRNNRVNGFVINWSSIEVAGLHVDPLSIRARYCIDATGHAAEV
;
A
#
# COMPACT_ATOMS: atom_id res chain seq x y z
N MET A 1 -8.75 -35.87 6.90
CA MET A 1 -7.98 -35.31 8.02
C MET A 1 -8.73 -34.06 8.47
N SER A 2 -9.09 -33.93 9.74
CA SER A 2 -9.73 -32.70 10.25
C SER A 2 -8.69 -31.60 10.40
N ILE A 3 -9.09 -30.36 10.16
CA ILE A 3 -8.24 -29.20 10.46
C ILE A 3 -8.10 -29.04 11.98
N ASP A 4 -6.91 -28.66 12.46
CA ASP A 4 -6.66 -28.34 13.86
C ASP A 4 -6.53 -26.82 14.04
N ASP A 5 -7.45 -26.21 14.77
CA ASP A 5 -7.55 -24.75 14.92
C ASP A 5 -6.33 -24.15 15.65
N VAL A 6 -5.72 -24.91 16.57
CA VAL A 6 -4.51 -24.48 17.28
C VAL A 6 -3.32 -24.42 16.30
N THR A 7 -3.20 -25.40 15.41
CA THR A 7 -2.20 -25.39 14.34
C THR A 7 -2.40 -24.21 13.39
N VAL A 8 -3.64 -23.92 12.97
CA VAL A 8 -3.94 -22.75 12.12
C VAL A 8 -3.48 -21.45 12.79
N THR A 9 -3.82 -21.26 14.06
CA THR A 9 -3.43 -20.07 14.84
C THR A 9 -1.91 -19.91 14.89
N LYS A 10 -1.18 -20.98 15.22
CA LYS A 10 0.28 -20.96 15.29
C LYS A 10 0.91 -20.59 13.95
N LEU A 11 0.40 -21.12 12.84
CA LEU A 11 0.91 -20.83 11.50
C LEU A 11 0.68 -19.37 11.10
N ILE A 12 -0.52 -18.82 11.34
CA ILE A 12 -0.84 -17.42 11.05
C ILE A 12 0.05 -16.49 11.88
N PHE A 13 0.12 -16.71 13.19
CA PHE A 13 0.90 -15.86 14.10
C PHE A 13 2.40 -15.93 13.79
N LYS A 14 2.95 -17.12 13.54
CA LYS A 14 4.35 -17.30 13.15
C LYS A 14 4.66 -16.51 11.86
N ARG A 15 3.84 -16.68 10.82
CA ARG A 15 4.09 -16.02 9.53
C ARG A 15 3.95 -14.51 9.61
N PHE A 16 2.97 -14.01 10.39
CA PHE A 16 2.82 -12.58 10.63
C PHE A 16 4.02 -12.00 11.38
N THR A 17 4.46 -12.64 12.46
CA THR A 17 5.60 -12.15 13.25
C THR A 17 6.92 -12.20 12.48
N GLU A 18 7.17 -13.23 11.66
CA GLU A 18 8.32 -13.27 10.74
C GLU A 18 8.28 -12.11 9.73
N ARG A 19 7.11 -11.84 9.13
CA ARG A 19 6.89 -10.72 8.21
C ARG A 19 7.08 -9.37 8.90
N PHE A 20 6.55 -9.19 10.09
CA PHE A 20 6.64 -7.94 10.84
C PHE A 20 8.08 -7.68 11.30
N ASN A 21 8.74 -8.65 11.92
CA ASN A 21 10.13 -8.55 12.36
C ASN A 21 11.09 -8.29 11.19
N SER A 22 10.84 -8.91 10.04
CA SER A 22 11.65 -8.64 8.85
C SER A 22 11.41 -7.26 8.26
N ASN A 23 10.44 -6.46 8.71
CA ASN A 23 10.12 -5.13 8.17
C ASN A 23 10.23 -3.98 9.20
N VAL A 24 10.78 -4.21 10.39
CA VAL A 24 11.03 -3.12 11.37
C VAL A 24 12.10 -2.13 10.91
N GLU A 25 12.96 -2.54 9.97
CA GLU A 25 13.92 -1.69 9.27
C GLU A 25 13.85 -1.95 7.76
N VAL A 26 13.56 -0.91 6.98
CA VAL A 26 13.38 -0.96 5.52
C VAL A 26 14.15 0.14 4.79
N ASP A 27 14.29 0.01 3.48
CA ASP A 27 14.85 1.09 2.66
C ASP A 27 13.83 2.22 2.49
N VAL A 28 12.59 1.84 2.18
CA VAL A 28 11.48 2.78 1.97
C VAL A 28 10.24 2.32 2.72
N ALA A 29 9.64 3.23 3.49
CA ALA A 29 8.31 3.07 4.05
C ALA A 29 7.33 4.00 3.32
N ILE A 30 6.15 3.48 2.96
CA ILE A 30 5.13 4.22 2.20
C ILE A 30 3.83 4.23 3.01
N ALA A 31 3.23 5.40 3.18
CA ALA A 31 1.92 5.56 3.81
C ALA A 31 0.84 5.71 2.71
N GLY A 32 -0.13 4.80 2.67
CA GLY A 32 -1.23 4.78 1.70
C GLY A 32 -1.03 3.78 0.55
N ALA A 33 -1.97 2.84 0.40
CA ALA A 33 -2.03 1.89 -0.72
C ALA A 33 -2.94 2.37 -1.85
N GLY A 34 -2.97 3.67 -2.14
CA GLY A 34 -3.60 4.21 -3.34
C GLY A 34 -2.79 3.91 -4.61
N PRO A 35 -3.24 4.37 -5.80
CA PRO A 35 -2.51 4.19 -7.06
C PRO A 35 -1.07 4.64 -6.99
N SER A 36 -0.83 5.87 -6.49
CA SER A 36 0.51 6.45 -6.40
C SER A 36 1.41 5.64 -5.47
N GLY A 37 0.91 5.24 -4.31
CA GLY A 37 1.64 4.43 -3.33
C GLY A 37 2.00 3.05 -3.88
N LEU A 38 1.05 2.36 -4.53
CA LEU A 38 1.27 1.04 -5.14
C LEU A 38 2.27 1.10 -6.30
N VAL A 39 2.14 2.09 -7.19
CA VAL A 39 3.07 2.30 -8.30
C VAL A 39 4.48 2.61 -7.80
N ALA A 40 4.62 3.52 -6.83
CA ALA A 40 5.90 3.84 -6.23
C ALA A 40 6.53 2.60 -5.55
N ALA A 41 5.72 1.84 -4.81
CA ALA A 41 6.17 0.63 -4.13
C ALA A 41 6.70 -0.41 -5.11
N LYS A 42 5.96 -0.69 -6.19
CA LYS A 42 6.35 -1.62 -7.25
C LYS A 42 7.71 -1.23 -7.82
N TYR A 43 7.86 -0.02 -8.36
CA TYR A 43 9.10 0.37 -9.03
C TYR A 43 10.31 0.45 -8.09
N LEU A 44 10.10 0.83 -6.81
CA LEU A 44 11.18 0.79 -5.82
C LEU A 44 11.60 -0.65 -5.50
N ALA A 45 10.65 -1.58 -5.39
CA ALA A 45 10.94 -2.99 -5.16
C ALA A 45 11.61 -3.64 -6.39
N ASP A 46 11.15 -3.35 -7.61
CA ASP A 46 11.79 -3.77 -8.87
C ASP A 46 13.24 -3.26 -8.94
N ALA A 47 13.53 -2.08 -8.40
CA ALA A 47 14.87 -1.52 -8.27
C ALA A 47 15.70 -2.14 -7.10
N GLY A 48 15.23 -3.23 -6.50
CA GLY A 48 15.91 -3.97 -5.44
C GLY A 48 15.86 -3.32 -4.07
N LYS A 49 14.91 -2.40 -3.81
CA LYS A 49 14.72 -1.80 -2.48
C LYS A 49 13.79 -2.64 -1.64
N LYS A 50 14.08 -2.73 -0.35
CA LYS A 50 13.17 -3.31 0.63
C LYS A 50 12.08 -2.30 0.99
N VAL A 51 10.85 -2.57 0.57
CA VAL A 51 9.71 -1.65 0.70
C VAL A 51 8.65 -2.23 1.65
N ALA A 52 8.24 -1.44 2.64
CA ALA A 52 7.04 -1.68 3.42
C ALA A 52 6.00 -0.58 3.12
N LEU A 53 4.77 -0.98 2.88
CA LEU A 53 3.66 -0.08 2.61
C LEU A 53 2.57 -0.27 3.67
N PHE A 54 2.06 0.81 4.23
CA PHE A 54 1.04 0.81 5.29
C PHE A 54 -0.26 1.40 4.76
N GLU A 55 -1.38 0.72 4.95
CA GLU A 55 -2.71 1.16 4.52
C GLU A 55 -3.68 1.08 5.69
N ARG A 56 -4.39 2.18 5.93
CA ARG A 56 -5.32 2.27 7.06
C ARG A 56 -6.56 1.39 6.86
N LYS A 57 -7.04 1.23 5.62
CA LYS A 57 -8.20 0.40 5.30
C LYS A 57 -7.82 -1.08 5.23
N LEU A 58 -8.84 -1.94 5.30
CA LEU A 58 -8.65 -3.36 5.04
C LEU A 58 -8.30 -3.62 3.56
N SER A 59 -8.89 -2.85 2.64
CA SER A 59 -8.64 -2.94 1.21
C SER A 59 -7.57 -1.93 0.76
N THR A 60 -6.68 -2.38 -0.12
CA THR A 60 -5.79 -1.50 -0.91
C THR A 60 -6.57 -0.82 -2.04
N GLY A 61 -5.94 0.05 -2.82
CA GLY A 61 -6.51 0.73 -3.99
C GLY A 61 -7.01 2.16 -3.71
N GLY A 62 -7.12 2.56 -2.44
CA GLY A 62 -7.52 3.91 -2.06
C GLY A 62 -8.89 4.30 -2.62
N GLY A 63 -8.96 5.44 -3.32
CA GLY A 63 -10.20 6.01 -3.85
C GLY A 63 -10.64 5.52 -5.24
N ILE A 64 -9.91 4.60 -5.89
CA ILE A 64 -10.15 4.31 -7.31
C ILE A 64 -11.25 3.29 -7.56
N TRP A 65 -11.62 2.47 -6.58
CA TRP A 65 -12.59 1.38 -6.75
C TRP A 65 -13.89 1.80 -7.43
N GLY A 66 -14.39 2.99 -7.11
CA GLY A 66 -15.66 3.49 -7.66
C GLY A 66 -15.55 4.26 -8.98
N GLY A 67 -14.34 4.41 -9.54
CA GLY A 67 -14.11 5.25 -10.73
C GLY A 67 -14.73 6.64 -10.62
N GLY A 68 -15.30 7.15 -11.71
CA GLY A 68 -16.01 8.43 -11.74
C GLY A 68 -17.49 8.28 -11.41
N MET A 69 -17.96 8.91 -10.32
CA MET A 69 -19.38 8.90 -9.92
C MET A 69 -19.96 7.47 -9.79
N THR A 70 -19.21 6.54 -9.20
CA THR A 70 -19.58 5.12 -9.06
C THR A 70 -19.70 4.33 -10.37
N PHE A 71 -19.25 4.91 -11.48
CA PHE A 71 -19.00 4.17 -12.71
C PHE A 71 -17.58 3.64 -12.65
N PRO A 72 -17.35 2.31 -12.64
CA PRO A 72 -16.06 1.69 -12.38
C PRO A 72 -15.11 1.79 -13.59
N VAL A 73 -14.92 3.02 -14.07
CA VAL A 73 -14.08 3.39 -15.20
C VAL A 73 -13.23 4.56 -14.76
N ILE A 74 -11.94 4.47 -15.08
CA ILE A 74 -11.00 5.57 -14.97
C ILE A 74 -10.57 6.02 -16.37
N VAL A 75 -10.14 7.27 -16.47
CA VAL A 75 -9.54 7.84 -17.66
C VAL A 75 -8.14 8.31 -17.30
N ILE A 76 -7.18 8.00 -18.18
CA ILE A 76 -5.78 8.44 -18.09
C ILE A 76 -5.36 9.05 -19.43
N GLN A 77 -4.23 9.74 -19.41
CA GLN A 77 -3.57 10.25 -20.62
C GLN A 77 -2.44 9.32 -21.04
N GLU A 78 -1.99 9.44 -22.30
CA GLU A 78 -0.94 8.61 -22.91
C GLU A 78 0.29 8.43 -22.01
N GLU A 79 0.73 9.46 -21.28
CA GLU A 79 1.92 9.42 -20.45
C GLU A 79 1.83 8.41 -19.29
N SER A 80 0.61 8.12 -18.83
CA SER A 80 0.36 7.18 -17.73
C SER A 80 0.05 5.77 -18.21
N LYS A 81 -0.18 5.58 -19.52
CA LYS A 81 -0.59 4.31 -20.11
C LYS A 81 0.40 3.19 -19.81
N GLY A 82 1.70 3.45 -20.02
CA GLY A 82 2.75 2.45 -19.80
C GLY A 82 2.82 1.94 -18.36
N ILE A 83 2.45 2.76 -17.38
CA ILE A 83 2.41 2.35 -15.95
C ILE A 83 1.32 1.29 -15.73
N LEU A 84 0.15 1.51 -16.33
CA LEU A 84 -0.98 0.58 -16.21
C LEU A 84 -0.70 -0.73 -16.96
N GLU A 85 -0.15 -0.64 -18.17
CA GLU A 85 0.22 -1.80 -18.98
C GLU A 85 1.32 -2.64 -18.31
N ASP A 86 2.31 -2.01 -17.65
CA ASP A 86 3.36 -2.69 -16.87
C ASP A 86 2.79 -3.43 -15.64
N ALA A 87 1.71 -2.92 -15.05
CA ALA A 87 0.95 -3.64 -14.03
C ALA A 87 -0.01 -4.70 -14.64
N GLY A 88 -0.05 -4.82 -15.97
CA GLY A 88 -0.89 -5.75 -16.71
C GLY A 88 -2.34 -5.32 -16.86
N VAL A 89 -2.70 -4.07 -16.56
CA VAL A 89 -4.06 -3.53 -16.70
C VAL A 89 -4.41 -3.36 -18.18
N LYS A 90 -5.62 -3.79 -18.56
CA LYS A 90 -6.13 -3.53 -19.91
C LYS A 90 -6.56 -2.07 -20.04
N VAL A 91 -6.04 -1.42 -21.07
CA VAL A 91 -6.38 -0.04 -21.44
C VAL A 91 -7.08 -0.04 -22.80
N VAL A 92 -8.06 0.83 -22.97
CA VAL A 92 -8.77 1.07 -24.22
C VAL A 92 -8.44 2.46 -24.72
N ASP A 93 -8.03 2.59 -25.97
CA ASP A 93 -7.81 3.89 -26.62
C ASP A 93 -9.16 4.53 -26.94
N GLU A 94 -9.44 5.67 -26.34
CA GLU A 94 -10.68 6.45 -26.54
C GLU A 94 -10.47 7.58 -27.57
N GLY A 95 -9.27 7.70 -28.14
CA GLY A 95 -8.87 8.78 -29.03
C GLY A 95 -8.41 10.04 -28.28
N GLU A 96 -7.90 11.01 -29.05
CA GLU A 96 -7.45 12.32 -28.54
C GLU A 96 -6.39 12.25 -27.41
N GLY A 97 -5.64 11.14 -27.33
CA GLY A 97 -4.63 10.92 -26.29
C GLY A 97 -5.19 10.46 -24.94
N TYR A 98 -6.47 10.08 -24.89
CA TYR A 98 -7.12 9.53 -23.69
C TYR A 98 -7.29 8.02 -23.79
N PHE A 99 -7.12 7.37 -22.65
CA PHE A 99 -7.35 5.93 -22.50
C PHE A 99 -8.27 5.68 -21.31
N SER A 100 -9.14 4.69 -21.44
CA SER A 100 -9.98 4.21 -20.34
C SER A 100 -9.51 2.86 -19.81
N ALA A 101 -9.80 2.59 -18.55
CA ALA A 101 -9.59 1.27 -17.94
C ALA A 101 -10.65 0.98 -16.88
N ASP A 102 -10.90 -0.29 -16.63
CA ASP A 102 -11.75 -0.73 -15.52
C ASP A 102 -11.05 -0.42 -14.19
N SER A 103 -11.74 0.30 -13.31
CA SER A 103 -11.16 0.79 -12.06
C SER A 103 -10.96 -0.31 -11.01
N ILE A 104 -11.75 -1.39 -11.08
CA ILE A 104 -11.62 -2.58 -10.24
C ILE A 104 -10.40 -3.39 -10.71
N GLU A 105 -10.27 -3.61 -12.03
CA GLU A 105 -9.11 -4.29 -12.62
C GLU A 105 -7.81 -3.56 -12.26
N MET A 106 -7.79 -2.24 -12.42
CA MET A 106 -6.66 -1.40 -12.03
C MET A 106 -6.29 -1.58 -10.55
N SER A 107 -7.27 -1.53 -9.65
CA SER A 107 -7.05 -1.70 -8.20
C SER A 107 -6.38 -3.02 -7.86
N VAL A 108 -6.88 -4.11 -8.44
CA VAL A 108 -6.40 -5.46 -8.16
C VAL A 108 -5.01 -5.66 -8.74
N LYS A 109 -4.77 -5.24 -9.98
CA LYS A 109 -3.50 -5.48 -10.68
C LYS A 109 -2.37 -4.59 -10.20
N LEU A 110 -2.63 -3.34 -9.80
CA LEU A 110 -1.61 -2.53 -9.14
C LEU A 110 -1.18 -3.13 -7.80
N CYS A 111 -2.14 -3.66 -7.03
CA CYS A 111 -1.81 -4.34 -5.78
C CYS A 111 -1.02 -5.63 -6.02
N ALA A 112 -1.47 -6.47 -6.95
CA ALA A 112 -0.79 -7.71 -7.31
C ALA A 112 0.63 -7.46 -7.81
N SER A 113 0.82 -6.53 -8.74
CA SER A 113 2.14 -6.21 -9.29
C SER A 113 3.11 -5.67 -8.23
N ALA A 114 2.65 -4.88 -7.25
CA ALA A 114 3.48 -4.45 -6.13
C ALA A 114 3.89 -5.65 -5.24
N VAL A 115 2.96 -6.55 -4.93
CA VAL A 115 3.25 -7.76 -4.14
C VAL A 115 4.23 -8.68 -4.88
N ASP A 116 4.03 -8.88 -6.18
CA ASP A 116 4.88 -9.71 -7.04
C ASP A 116 6.30 -9.14 -7.16
N ALA A 117 6.44 -7.81 -7.14
CA ALA A 117 7.75 -7.13 -7.06
C ALA A 117 8.45 -7.30 -5.69
N GLY A 118 7.75 -7.82 -4.68
CA GLY A 118 8.30 -8.10 -3.34
C GLY A 118 7.94 -7.07 -2.26
N VAL A 119 6.98 -6.18 -2.52
CA VAL A 119 6.51 -5.20 -1.53
C VAL A 119 5.78 -5.90 -0.38
N THR A 120 6.11 -5.52 0.86
CA THR A 120 5.36 -5.96 2.03
C THR A 120 4.26 -4.94 2.36
N ILE A 121 2.99 -5.29 2.11
CA ILE A 121 1.84 -4.44 2.44
C ILE A 121 1.26 -4.78 3.82
N PHE A 122 1.12 -3.80 4.71
CA PHE A 122 0.42 -3.90 5.98
C PHE A 122 -0.88 -3.10 5.90
N ASN A 123 -1.99 -3.80 5.67
CA ASN A 123 -3.32 -3.21 5.70
C ASN A 123 -3.88 -3.19 7.14
N ALA A 124 -4.94 -2.40 7.36
CA ALA A 124 -5.50 -2.10 8.67
C ALA A 124 -4.49 -1.50 9.67
N MET A 125 -3.44 -0.84 9.18
CA MET A 125 -2.48 -0.10 9.99
C MET A 125 -2.43 1.36 9.56
N SER A 126 -2.65 2.26 10.52
CA SER A 126 -2.50 3.71 10.33
C SER A 126 -1.05 4.13 10.60
N VAL A 127 -0.56 5.10 9.83
CA VAL A 127 0.62 5.90 10.18
C VAL A 127 0.10 7.11 10.94
N GLU A 128 0.51 7.27 12.20
CA GLU A 128 0.00 8.30 13.11
C GLU A 128 1.01 9.45 13.30
N ASP A 129 2.30 9.17 13.10
CA ASP A 129 3.39 10.15 13.24
C ASP A 129 4.65 9.67 12.49
N VAL A 130 5.70 10.48 12.51
CA VAL A 130 6.99 10.20 11.89
C VAL A 130 8.09 10.04 12.93
N LEU A 131 9.05 9.15 12.65
CA LEU A 131 10.31 9.15 13.39
C LEU A 131 11.21 10.25 12.83
N MET A 132 11.75 11.09 13.71
CA MET A 132 12.65 12.18 13.33
C MET A 132 13.98 12.13 14.09
N ARG A 133 15.09 12.28 13.36
CA ARG A 133 16.42 12.45 13.95
C ARG A 133 17.27 13.38 13.08
N ASN A 134 18.00 14.30 13.69
CA ASN A 134 18.86 15.27 12.99
C ASN A 134 18.11 16.03 11.87
N ASN A 135 16.89 16.52 12.16
CA ASN A 135 16.01 17.22 11.21
C ASN A 135 15.69 16.41 9.94
N ARG A 136 15.65 15.08 10.05
CA ARG A 136 15.28 14.16 8.96
C ARG A 136 14.26 13.14 9.45
N VAL A 137 13.21 12.96 8.66
CA VAL A 137 12.27 11.84 8.78
C VAL A 137 12.99 10.54 8.41
N ASN A 138 12.93 9.55 9.30
CA ASN A 138 13.64 8.28 9.17
C ASN A 138 12.78 7.06 9.56
N GLY A 139 11.47 7.19 9.45
CA GLY A 139 10.53 6.13 9.73
C GLY A 139 9.14 6.64 10.05
N PHE A 140 8.26 5.69 10.35
CA PHE A 140 6.87 5.94 10.73
C PHE A 140 6.57 5.40 12.11
N VAL A 141 5.64 6.06 12.77
CA VAL A 141 4.94 5.58 13.96
C VAL A 141 3.61 5.00 13.47
N ILE A 142 3.36 3.74 13.79
CA ILE A 142 2.24 2.96 13.27
C ILE A 142 1.38 2.37 14.39
N ASN A 143 0.10 2.24 14.11
CA ASN A 143 -0.85 1.55 14.99
C ASN A 143 -1.85 0.76 14.17
N TRP A 144 -2.61 -0.11 14.82
CA TRP A 144 -3.77 -0.71 14.16
C TRP A 144 -4.86 0.34 13.99
N SER A 145 -5.41 0.47 12.78
CA SER A 145 -6.48 1.45 12.51
C SER A 145 -7.72 1.21 13.37
N SER A 146 -7.93 -0.02 13.86
CA SER A 146 -9.02 -0.34 14.79
C SER A 146 -8.88 0.34 16.15
N ILE A 147 -7.65 0.63 16.61
CA ILE A 147 -7.41 1.39 17.85
C ILE A 147 -7.86 2.84 17.66
N GLU A 148 -7.50 3.44 16.54
CA GLU A 148 -7.90 4.79 16.15
C GLU A 148 -9.44 4.88 16.02
N VAL A 149 -10.06 3.97 15.27
CA VAL A 149 -11.52 3.92 15.07
C VAL A 149 -12.26 3.73 16.40
N ALA A 150 -11.71 2.94 17.32
CA ALA A 150 -12.30 2.71 18.63
C ALA A 150 -12.04 3.83 19.63
N GLY A 151 -11.16 4.79 19.32
CA GLY A 151 -10.77 5.88 20.21
C GLY A 151 -10.04 5.40 21.47
N LEU A 152 -9.28 4.30 21.38
CA LEU A 152 -8.58 3.71 22.53
C LEU A 152 -7.21 4.36 22.75
N HIS A 153 -6.81 4.50 24.02
CA HIS A 153 -5.48 4.97 24.40
C HIS A 153 -4.50 3.80 24.46
N VAL A 154 -3.91 3.46 23.30
CA VAL A 154 -2.89 2.41 23.17
C VAL A 154 -1.69 2.99 22.44
N ASP A 155 -0.51 2.86 23.03
CA ASP A 155 0.72 3.38 22.45
C ASP A 155 1.04 2.72 21.08
N PRO A 156 1.50 3.50 20.09
CA PRO A 156 1.87 2.99 18.79
C PRO A 156 3.26 2.32 18.82
N LEU A 157 3.60 1.64 17.73
CA LEU A 157 4.94 1.10 17.47
C LEU A 157 5.63 1.89 16.37
N SER A 158 6.91 1.60 16.10
CA SER A 158 7.66 2.34 15.08
C SER A 158 8.41 1.44 14.12
N ILE A 159 8.51 1.91 12.88
CA ILE A 159 9.25 1.28 11.79
C ILE A 159 10.28 2.27 11.28
N ARG A 160 11.54 1.84 11.18
CA ARG A 160 12.62 2.67 10.64
C ARG A 160 12.71 2.52 9.13
N ALA A 161 12.86 3.63 8.42
CA ALA A 161 13.09 3.64 6.99
C ALA A 161 14.20 4.64 6.62
N ARG A 162 14.95 4.37 5.55
CA ARG A 162 15.87 5.39 5.02
C ARG A 162 15.07 6.54 4.39
N TYR A 163 13.99 6.23 3.70
CA TYR A 163 13.10 7.21 3.08
C TYR A 163 11.64 6.89 3.42
N CYS A 164 10.85 7.93 3.60
CA CYS A 164 9.42 7.86 3.81
C CYS A 164 8.71 8.53 2.63
N ILE A 165 7.59 7.94 2.18
CA ILE A 165 6.74 8.50 1.14
C ILE A 165 5.33 8.63 1.69
N ASP A 166 4.79 9.84 1.68
CA ASP A 166 3.37 10.08 1.89
C ASP A 166 2.62 9.92 0.56
N ALA A 167 1.76 8.92 0.49
CA ALA A 167 0.83 8.65 -0.60
C ALA A 167 -0.63 8.54 -0.09
N THR A 168 -0.96 9.26 1.00
CA THR A 168 -2.29 9.28 1.64
C THR A 168 -3.35 10.07 0.86
N GLY A 169 -2.98 10.66 -0.27
CA GLY A 169 -3.88 11.37 -1.18
C GLY A 169 -4.05 12.83 -0.78
N HIS A 170 -5.24 13.39 -1.01
CA HIS A 170 -5.50 14.82 -0.87
C HIS A 170 -5.25 15.37 0.53
N ALA A 171 -5.42 14.53 1.56
CA ALA A 171 -5.31 14.96 2.94
C ALA A 171 -3.85 15.16 3.39
N ALA A 172 -2.87 14.54 2.70
CA ALA A 172 -1.44 14.61 3.02
C ALA A 172 -1.18 14.49 4.53
N GLU A 173 -1.52 13.32 5.07
CA GLU A 173 -1.71 13.11 6.51
C GLU A 173 -0.43 12.74 7.26
N VAL A 174 0.73 12.69 6.59
CA VAL A 174 2.00 12.21 7.17
C VAL A 174 3.14 13.22 7.01
#